data_AF-A0A7C1GE97-F1
#
_entry.id   AF-A0A7C1GE97-F1
#
_cell.length_a   1.000
_cell.length_b   1.000
_cell.length_c   1.000
_cell.angle_alpha   90.00
_cell.angle_beta   90.00
_cell.angle_gamma   90.00
#
_symmetry.space_group_name_H-M   'P 1'
#
loop_
_entity.id
_entity.type
_entity.pdbx_description
1 polymer ?
#
loop_
_entity_poly.entity_id
_entity_poly.type
_entity_poly.pdbx_seq_one_letter_code
_entity_poly.pdbx_strand_id
1 'polypeptide(L)'
;MMQHIIDMTNAVLGWLFVNLVAPFFSLLGRGLELLLLRPLDLAGLPVAGQVAVVGMLAGLLSLFLRRRLRVGEHEDTFIAAFAAKKERQKDFALLDDWKTRDLFFRVSDSDLDEDFNTYLAHRFALHGIVYLLPILFTLFWLDTVFSSAVLIGRVGVAAAMPLPANSYGLAGLPVALVFFVFYLLVLFAAGWRRRRCRG
;
A
#
# COMPACT_ATOMS: atom_id res chain seq x y z
N MET A 1 20.04 27.40 -20.27
CA MET A 1 20.22 27.44 -18.80
C MET A 1 19.32 26.46 -18.08
N MET A 2 17.99 26.48 -18.31
CA MET A 2 17.04 25.53 -17.66
C MET A 2 17.33 24.05 -17.97
N GLN A 3 17.69 23.71 -19.21
CA GLN A 3 18.07 22.35 -19.62
C GLN A 3 19.26 21.81 -18.82
N HIS A 4 20.34 22.60 -18.67
CA HIS A 4 21.53 22.21 -17.91
C HIS A 4 21.26 21.97 -16.43
N ILE A 5 20.32 22.71 -15.82
CA ILE A 5 19.93 22.50 -14.43
C ILE A 5 19.20 21.15 -14.30
N ILE A 6 18.32 20.82 -15.23
CA ILE A 6 17.61 19.53 -15.26
C ILE A 6 18.61 18.39 -15.45
N ASP A 7 19.55 18.53 -16.37
CA ASP A 7 20.57 17.50 -16.65
C ASP A 7 21.50 17.27 -15.45
N MET A 8 21.96 18.35 -14.78
CA MET A 8 22.73 18.22 -13.54
C MET A 8 21.92 17.56 -12.43
N THR A 9 20.65 17.94 -12.28
CA THR A 9 19.78 17.36 -11.25
C THR A 9 19.57 15.88 -11.50
N ASN A 10 19.29 15.47 -12.74
CA ASN A 10 19.15 14.08 -13.13
C ASN A 10 20.45 13.29 -12.92
N ALA A 11 21.61 13.87 -13.23
CA ALA A 11 22.89 13.22 -13.01
C ALA A 11 23.17 13.00 -11.51
N VAL A 12 22.89 14.00 -10.66
CA VAL A 12 23.04 13.88 -9.20
C VAL A 12 22.07 12.85 -8.63
N LEU A 13 20.80 12.87 -9.06
CA LEU A 13 19.80 11.89 -8.63
C LEU A 13 20.17 10.48 -9.09
N GLY A 14 20.66 10.32 -10.32
CA GLY A 14 21.16 9.06 -10.84
C GLY A 14 22.35 8.54 -10.05
N TRP A 15 23.32 9.41 -9.74
CA TRP A 15 24.47 9.05 -8.92
C TRP A 15 24.06 8.62 -7.50
N LEU A 16 23.17 9.38 -6.85
CA LEU A 16 22.62 9.03 -5.54
C LEU A 16 21.89 7.69 -5.58
N PHE A 17 21.10 7.45 -6.62
CA PHE A 17 20.38 6.20 -6.78
C PHE A 17 21.33 5.01 -6.90
N VAL A 18 22.32 5.09 -7.80
CA VAL A 18 23.24 3.98 -8.09
C VAL A 18 24.21 3.71 -6.93
N ASN A 19 24.72 4.76 -6.27
CA ASN A 19 25.80 4.59 -5.28
C ASN A 19 25.32 4.50 -3.84
N LEU A 20 24.12 5.00 -3.53
CA LEU A 20 23.59 5.00 -2.17
C LEU A 20 22.34 4.13 -2.05
N VAL A 21 21.33 4.42 -2.87
CA VAL A 21 20.00 3.78 -2.74
C VAL A 21 20.06 2.32 -3.14
N ALA A 22 20.49 2.02 -4.36
CA ALA A 22 20.57 0.66 -4.90
C ALA A 22 21.39 -0.31 -4.01
N PRO A 23 22.63 0.01 -3.58
CA PRO A 23 23.40 -0.89 -2.72
C PRO A 23 22.78 -1.04 -1.33
N PHE A 24 22.19 0.01 -0.77
CA PHE A 24 21.47 -0.08 0.50
C PHE A 24 20.26 -1.03 0.40
N PHE A 25 19.45 -0.91 -0.65
CA PHE A 25 18.33 -1.80 -0.90
C PHE A 25 18.78 -3.23 -1.23
N SER A 26 19.90 -3.41 -1.93
CA SER A 26 20.48 -4.73 -2.18
C SER A 26 20.93 -5.40 -0.88
N LEU A 27 21.59 -4.64 0.01
CA LEU A 27 22.04 -5.14 1.31
C LEU A 27 20.86 -5.49 2.22
N LEU A 28 19.85 -4.62 2.30
CA LEU A 28 18.60 -4.91 3.00
C LEU A 28 17.91 -6.14 2.42
N GLY A 29 17.84 -6.24 1.09
CA GLY A 29 17.22 -7.37 0.40
C GLY A 29 17.90 -8.69 0.71
N ARG A 30 19.24 -8.72 0.74
CA ARG A 30 20.02 -9.90 1.15
C ARG A 30 19.82 -10.23 2.62
N GLY A 31 19.74 -9.23 3.49
CA GLY A 31 19.46 -9.41 4.92
C GLY A 31 18.09 -10.04 5.14
N LEU A 32 17.06 -9.54 4.45
CA LEU A 32 15.71 -10.09 4.47
C LEU A 32 15.66 -11.51 3.89
N GLU A 33 16.40 -11.78 2.82
CA GLU A 33 16.50 -13.14 2.25
C GLU A 33 17.10 -14.13 3.25
N LEU A 34 18.20 -13.74 3.91
CA LEU A 34 18.85 -14.56 4.94
C LEU A 34 17.98 -14.79 6.16
N LEU A 35 17.23 -13.77 6.59
CA LEU A 35 16.44 -13.82 7.82
C LEU A 35 15.07 -14.48 7.61
N LEU A 36 14.43 -14.27 6.45
CA LEU A 36 13.08 -14.76 6.17
C LEU A 36 13.08 -15.96 5.25
N LEU A 37 13.78 -15.91 4.11
CA LEU A 37 13.63 -16.93 3.06
C LEU A 37 14.50 -18.16 3.32
N ARG A 38 15.76 -18.00 3.74
CA ARG A 38 16.64 -19.15 4.04
C ARG A 38 16.08 -20.09 5.10
N PRO A 39 15.51 -19.64 6.24
CA PRO A 39 14.92 -20.56 7.20
C PRO A 39 13.73 -21.34 6.61
N LEU A 40 12.92 -20.71 5.75
CA LEU A 40 11.81 -21.38 5.07
C LEU A 40 12.30 -22.40 4.03
N ASP A 41 13.39 -22.06 3.33
CA ASP A 41 14.07 -22.95 2.38
C ASP A 41 14.65 -24.18 3.10
N LEU A 42 15.31 -23.96 4.24
CA LEU A 42 15.83 -25.04 5.11
C LEU A 42 14.71 -25.91 5.71
N ALA A 43 13.53 -25.33 5.93
CA ALA A 43 12.33 -26.07 6.33
C ALA A 43 11.67 -26.82 5.15
N GLY A 44 12.23 -26.75 3.95
CA GLY A 44 11.73 -27.44 2.76
C GLY A 44 10.46 -26.81 2.17
N LEU A 45 10.15 -25.55 2.48
CA LEU A 45 8.97 -24.92 1.89
C LEU A 45 9.21 -24.64 0.40
N PRO A 46 8.24 -25.00 -0.48
CA PRO A 46 8.32 -24.63 -1.89
C PRO A 46 8.25 -23.12 -2.05
N VAL A 47 8.76 -22.60 -3.17
CA VAL A 47 8.81 -21.16 -3.48
C VAL A 47 7.45 -20.48 -3.27
N ALA A 48 6.37 -21.07 -3.77
CA ALA A 48 5.01 -20.56 -3.55
C ALA A 48 4.66 -20.39 -2.06
N GLY A 49 5.08 -21.33 -1.21
CA GLY A 49 4.90 -21.26 0.24
C GLY A 49 5.75 -20.15 0.88
N GLN A 50 6.98 -19.96 0.41
CA GLN A 50 7.83 -18.86 0.87
C GLN A 50 7.21 -17.49 0.53
N VAL A 51 6.75 -17.33 -0.71
CA VAL A 51 6.05 -16.12 -1.18
C VAL A 51 4.75 -15.89 -0.42
N ALA A 52 4.01 -16.96 -0.11
CA ALA A 52 2.79 -16.88 0.71
C ALA A 52 3.07 -16.32 2.10
N VAL A 53 4.09 -16.82 2.79
CA VAL A 53 4.50 -16.33 4.12
C VAL A 53 4.89 -14.85 4.05
N VAL A 54 5.68 -14.46 3.04
CA VAL A 54 6.04 -13.05 2.82
C VAL A 54 4.80 -12.18 2.59
N GLY A 55 3.85 -12.65 1.78
CA GLY A 55 2.56 -11.97 1.55
C GLY A 55 1.76 -11.77 2.85
N MET A 56 1.72 -12.80 3.70
CA MET A 56 1.06 -12.69 5.01
C MET A 56 1.76 -11.68 5.92
N LEU A 57 3.09 -11.71 6.00
CA LEU A 57 3.88 -10.77 6.81
C LEU A 57 3.71 -9.34 6.32
N ALA A 58 3.69 -9.11 5.01
CA ALA A 58 3.41 -7.79 4.43
C ALA A 58 1.98 -7.32 4.79
N GLY A 59 1.00 -8.22 4.76
CA GLY A 59 -0.37 -7.90 5.20
C GLY A 59 -0.44 -7.51 6.68
N LEU A 60 0.29 -8.24 7.54
CA LEU A 60 0.41 -7.91 8.96
C LEU A 60 1.13 -6.58 9.17
N LEU A 61 2.18 -6.29 8.39
CA LEU A 61 2.89 -5.01 8.41
C LEU A 61 1.94 -3.87 8.03
N SER A 62 1.13 -4.01 6.98
CA SER A 62 0.13 -3.00 6.61
C SER A 62 -0.89 -2.78 7.73
N LEU A 63 -1.34 -3.83 8.42
CA LEU A 63 -2.22 -3.69 9.58
C LEU A 63 -1.55 -3.00 10.77
N PHE A 64 -0.27 -3.30 11.01
CA PHE A 64 0.54 -2.65 12.03
C PHE A 64 0.71 -1.15 11.72
N LEU A 65 1.11 -0.80 10.49
CA LEU A 65 1.22 0.58 10.03
C LEU A 65 -0.10 1.32 10.16
N ARG A 66 -1.22 0.70 9.75
CA ARG A 66 -2.57 1.28 9.91
C ARG A 66 -2.87 1.65 11.36
N ARG A 67 -2.52 0.77 12.30
CA ARG A 67 -2.72 1.02 13.74
C ARG A 67 -1.77 2.10 14.25
N ARG A 68 -0.50 2.04 13.87
CA ARG A 68 0.53 2.96 14.35
C ARG A 68 0.30 4.39 13.88
N LEU A 69 -0.19 4.54 12.65
CA LEU A 69 -0.59 5.81 12.03
C LEU A 69 -2.03 6.20 12.38
N ARG A 70 -2.72 5.43 13.23
CA ARG A 70 -4.05 5.75 13.76
C ARG A 70 -5.07 6.14 12.67
N VAL A 71 -4.97 5.53 11.49
CA VAL A 71 -5.78 5.90 10.31
C VAL A 71 -7.28 5.86 10.64
N GLY A 72 -7.72 4.88 11.43
CA GLY A 72 -9.12 4.80 11.85
C GLY A 72 -9.56 5.95 12.77
N GLU A 73 -8.70 6.39 13.70
CA GLU A 73 -9.02 7.52 14.59
C GLU A 73 -9.11 8.83 13.78
N HIS A 74 -8.23 9.01 12.80
CA HIS A 74 -8.27 10.16 11.90
C HIS A 74 -9.53 10.17 11.01
N GLU A 75 -9.97 9.00 10.53
CA GLU A 75 -11.24 8.88 9.78
C GLU A 75 -12.45 9.17 10.67
N ASP A 76 -12.51 8.57 11.87
CA ASP A 76 -13.64 8.73 12.80
C ASP A 76 -13.76 10.18 13.30
N THR A 77 -12.62 10.84 13.62
CA THR A 77 -12.60 12.25 14.04
C THR A 77 -13.02 13.20 12.92
N PHE A 78 -12.57 12.97 11.68
CA PHE A 78 -13.03 13.75 10.53
C PHE A 78 -14.53 13.60 10.32
N ILE A 79 -15.06 12.37 10.32
CA ILE A 79 -16.49 12.13 10.11
C ILE A 79 -17.32 12.84 11.18
N ALA A 80 -16.91 12.79 12.45
CA ALA A 80 -17.60 13.48 13.54
C ALA A 80 -17.57 15.01 13.36
N ALA A 81 -16.41 15.58 13.04
CA ALA A 81 -16.26 17.01 12.82
C ALA A 81 -17.06 17.49 11.59
N PHE A 82 -17.00 16.74 10.49
CA PHE A 82 -17.71 17.03 9.26
C PHE A 82 -19.23 16.95 9.45
N ALA A 83 -19.72 15.92 10.16
CA ALA A 83 -21.14 15.80 10.50
C ALA A 83 -21.62 16.97 11.39
N ALA A 84 -20.82 17.39 12.37
CA ALA A 84 -21.15 18.53 13.23
C ALA A 84 -21.20 19.85 12.44
N LYS A 85 -20.28 20.07 11.50
CA LYS A 85 -20.32 21.25 10.61
C LYS A 85 -21.56 21.25 9.72
N LYS A 86 -21.90 20.09 9.15
CA LYS A 86 -23.10 19.93 8.32
C LYS A 86 -24.40 20.15 9.12
N GLU A 87 -24.43 19.76 10.39
CA GLU A 87 -25.59 20.04 11.25
C GLU A 87 -25.75 21.54 11.49
N ARG A 88 -24.67 22.27 11.79
CA ARG A 88 -24.71 23.74 11.94
C ARG A 88 -25.16 24.46 10.67
N GLN A 89 -24.86 23.90 9.51
CA GLN A 89 -25.31 24.46 8.24
C GLN A 89 -26.84 24.49 8.12
N LYS A 90 -27.55 23.55 8.78
CA LYS A 90 -29.01 23.56 8.81
C LYS A 90 -29.57 24.76 9.57
N ASP A 91 -28.84 25.27 10.56
CA ASP A 91 -29.27 26.45 11.34
C ASP A 91 -29.33 27.71 10.46
N PHE A 92 -28.60 27.77 9.35
CA PHE A 92 -28.69 28.88 8.40
C PHE A 92 -30.06 28.95 7.70
N ALA A 93 -30.80 27.85 7.64
CA ALA A 93 -32.16 27.86 7.11
C ALA A 93 -33.13 28.66 8.00
N LEU A 94 -32.77 28.90 9.27
CA LEU A 94 -33.55 29.68 10.24
C LEU A 94 -33.36 31.21 10.08
N LEU A 95 -32.46 31.65 9.20
CA LEU A 95 -32.24 33.08 8.94
C LEU A 95 -33.36 33.66 8.06
N ASP A 96 -33.97 34.75 8.53
CA ASP A 96 -35.07 35.43 7.83
C ASP A 96 -34.64 36.10 6.52
N ASP A 97 -33.42 36.67 6.48
CA ASP A 97 -32.90 37.35 5.28
C ASP A 97 -32.29 36.35 4.28
N TRP A 98 -32.88 36.29 3.09
CA TRP A 98 -32.47 35.37 2.04
C TRP A 98 -31.05 35.65 1.52
N LYS A 99 -30.60 36.91 1.51
CA LYS A 99 -29.26 37.27 1.01
C LYS A 99 -28.18 36.82 1.99
N THR A 100 -28.39 37.10 3.27
CA THR A 100 -27.51 36.65 4.35
C THR A 100 -27.44 35.13 4.40
N ARG A 101 -28.58 34.45 4.22
CA ARG A 101 -28.65 32.99 4.11
C ARG A 101 -27.82 32.45 2.93
N ASP A 102 -28.00 32.97 1.72
CA ASP A 102 -27.22 32.54 0.53
C ASP A 102 -25.71 32.75 0.73
N LEU A 103 -25.31 33.88 1.33
CA LEU A 103 -23.91 34.15 1.66
C LEU A 103 -23.34 33.11 2.62
N PHE A 104 -24.04 32.81 3.73
CA PHE A 104 -23.59 31.82 4.71
C PHE A 104 -23.53 30.40 4.12
N PHE A 105 -24.50 30.02 3.28
CA PHE A 105 -24.45 28.73 2.58
C PHE A 105 -23.22 28.63 1.68
N ARG A 106 -22.94 29.64 0.84
CA ARG A 106 -21.78 29.62 -0.06
C ARG A 106 -20.45 29.56 0.67
N VAL A 107 -20.28 30.37 1.71
CA VAL A 107 -19.04 30.38 2.51
C VAL A 107 -18.87 29.03 3.21
N SER A 108 -19.93 28.51 3.84
CA SER A 108 -19.88 27.22 4.52
C SER A 108 -19.66 26.05 3.56
N ASP A 109 -20.23 26.08 2.34
CA ASP A 109 -20.00 25.04 1.33
C ASP A 109 -18.55 25.06 0.85
N SER A 110 -17.98 26.24 0.60
CA SER A 110 -16.57 26.38 0.23
C SER A 110 -15.64 25.83 1.32
N ASP A 111 -15.92 26.15 2.58
CA ASP A 111 -15.15 25.66 3.73
C ASP A 111 -15.27 24.13 3.87
N LEU A 112 -16.47 23.57 3.67
CA LEU A 112 -16.71 22.13 3.71
C LEU A 112 -15.99 21.39 2.58
N ASP A 113 -15.98 21.97 1.38
CA ASP A 113 -15.28 21.41 0.22
C ASP A 113 -13.76 21.42 0.43
N GLU A 114 -13.20 22.50 0.98
CA GLU A 114 -11.78 22.58 1.30
C GLU A 114 -11.36 21.55 2.36
N ASP A 115 -12.16 21.42 3.43
CA ASP A 115 -11.95 20.39 4.47
C ASP A 115 -12.01 18.98 3.87
N PHE A 116 -13.00 18.71 3.01
CA PHE A 116 -13.19 17.42 2.40
C PHE A 116 -12.04 17.06 1.45
N ASN A 117 -11.60 18.02 0.61
CA ASN A 117 -10.46 17.83 -0.27
C ASN A 117 -9.16 17.60 0.51
N THR A 118 -8.94 18.35 1.59
CA THR A 118 -7.79 18.16 2.50
C THR A 118 -7.82 16.78 3.13
N TYR A 119 -8.99 16.34 3.61
CA TYR A 119 -9.18 14.99 4.13
C TYR A 119 -8.91 13.92 3.08
N LEU A 120 -9.42 14.07 1.85
CA LEU A 120 -9.17 13.11 0.77
C LEU A 120 -7.69 13.01 0.43
N ALA A 121 -6.98 14.13 0.31
CA ALA A 121 -5.54 14.15 0.07
C ALA A 121 -4.77 13.43 1.19
N HIS A 122 -5.09 13.74 2.44
CA HIS A 122 -4.47 13.10 3.59
C HIS A 122 -4.78 11.59 3.65
N ARG A 123 -6.04 11.22 3.41
CA ARG A 123 -6.50 9.84 3.37
C ARG A 123 -5.79 9.06 2.29
N PHE A 124 -5.65 9.62 1.09
CA PHE A 124 -4.93 9.01 -0.01
C PHE A 124 -3.46 8.78 0.33
N ALA A 125 -2.79 9.80 0.90
CA ALA A 125 -1.40 9.68 1.33
C ALA A 125 -1.22 8.59 2.40
N LEU A 126 -2.07 8.57 3.43
CA LEU A 126 -2.03 7.55 4.47
C LEU A 126 -2.29 6.14 3.92
N HIS A 127 -3.29 5.97 3.05
CA HIS A 127 -3.58 4.66 2.45
C HIS A 127 -2.46 4.20 1.51
N GLY A 128 -1.85 5.14 0.78
CA GLY A 128 -0.64 4.89 -0.01
C GLY A 128 0.51 4.36 0.86
N ILE A 129 0.80 5.05 1.96
CA ILE A 129 1.87 4.64 2.90
C ILE A 129 1.55 3.31 3.58
N VAL A 130 0.29 3.09 3.97
CA VAL A 130 -0.10 1.91 4.77
C VAL A 130 -0.22 0.64 3.94
N TYR A 131 -0.70 0.74 2.70
CA TYR A 131 -0.97 -0.44 1.87
C TYR A 131 -0.09 -0.51 0.64
N LEU A 132 0.02 0.59 -0.12
CA LEU A 132 0.74 0.58 -1.39
C LEU A 132 2.24 0.43 -1.19
N LEU A 133 2.80 1.13 -0.22
CA LEU A 133 4.24 1.14 0.04
C LEU A 133 4.76 -0.24 0.49
N PRO A 134 4.14 -0.96 1.45
CA PRO A 134 4.50 -2.33 1.76
C PRO A 134 4.39 -3.28 0.57
N ILE A 135 3.34 -3.15 -0.24
CA ILE A 135 3.16 -3.96 -1.46
C ILE A 135 4.32 -3.72 -2.43
N LEU A 136 4.59 -2.45 -2.76
CA LEU A 136 5.61 -2.09 -3.75
C LEU A 136 6.99 -2.53 -3.32
N PHE A 137 7.40 -2.25 -2.08
CA PHE A 137 8.72 -2.65 -1.60
C PHE A 137 8.87 -4.17 -1.52
N THR A 138 7.82 -4.89 -1.09
CA THR A 138 7.89 -6.34 -0.99
C THR A 138 7.91 -7.00 -2.35
N LEU A 139 7.10 -6.53 -3.32
CA LEU A 139 7.12 -7.04 -4.68
C LEU A 139 8.43 -6.71 -5.40
N PHE A 140 8.94 -5.49 -5.25
CA PHE A 140 10.25 -5.11 -5.77
C PHE A 140 11.35 -6.04 -5.23
N TRP A 141 11.37 -6.27 -3.91
CA TRP A 141 12.30 -7.20 -3.30
C TRP A 141 12.11 -8.65 -3.78
N LEU A 142 10.87 -9.15 -3.85
CA LEU A 142 10.58 -10.49 -4.34
C LEU A 142 11.00 -10.69 -5.80
N ASP A 143 10.89 -9.67 -6.65
CA ASP A 143 11.38 -9.72 -8.03
C ASP A 143 12.91 -9.87 -8.11
N THR A 144 13.64 -9.26 -7.16
CA THR A 144 15.10 -9.42 -7.09
C THR A 144 15.52 -10.83 -6.62
N VAL A 145 14.81 -11.41 -5.66
CA VAL A 145 15.18 -12.73 -5.09
C VAL A 145 14.64 -13.89 -5.92
N PHE A 146 13.43 -13.75 -6.45
CA PHE A 146 12.75 -14.74 -7.28
C PHE A 146 12.66 -14.29 -8.73
N SER A 147 13.77 -13.80 -9.27
CA SER A 147 13.87 -13.49 -10.70
C SER A 147 13.63 -14.74 -11.56
N SER A 148 13.23 -14.56 -12.82
CA SER A 148 12.94 -15.67 -13.74
C SER A 148 14.09 -16.68 -13.85
N ALA A 149 15.34 -16.21 -13.84
CA ALA A 149 16.52 -17.07 -13.88
C ALA A 149 16.65 -17.94 -12.61
N VAL A 150 16.41 -17.36 -11.44
CA VAL A 150 16.44 -18.08 -10.16
C VAL A 150 15.30 -19.10 -10.10
N LEU A 151 14.09 -18.72 -10.53
CA LEU A 151 12.93 -19.60 -10.53
C LEU A 151 13.12 -20.80 -11.46
N ILE A 152 13.63 -20.58 -12.68
CA ILE A 152 13.97 -21.67 -13.60
C ILE A 152 15.02 -22.59 -12.97
N GLY A 153 16.04 -22.04 -12.32
CA GLY A 153 17.07 -22.84 -11.66
C GLY A 153 16.54 -23.68 -10.49
N ARG A 154 15.55 -23.19 -9.73
CA ARG A 154 15.00 -23.88 -8.55
C ARG A 154 13.84 -24.82 -8.86
N VAL A 155 12.96 -24.44 -9.78
CA VAL A 155 11.66 -25.09 -10.02
C VAL A 155 11.50 -25.58 -11.47
N GLY A 156 12.42 -25.21 -12.36
CA GLY A 156 12.38 -25.57 -13.79
C GLY A 156 11.49 -24.67 -14.65
N VAL A 157 10.76 -23.72 -14.04
CA VAL A 157 9.86 -22.77 -14.73
C VAL A 157 10.02 -21.36 -14.17
N ALA A 158 9.72 -20.35 -14.98
CA ALA A 158 9.73 -18.94 -14.55
C ALA A 158 8.47 -18.53 -13.76
N ALA A 159 8.03 -19.38 -12.83
CA ALA A 159 6.81 -19.19 -12.05
C ALA A 159 7.01 -19.67 -10.60
N ALA A 160 6.29 -19.06 -9.66
CA ALA A 160 6.35 -19.42 -8.24
C ALA A 160 5.68 -20.76 -7.96
N MET A 161 4.63 -21.08 -8.72
CA MET A 161 3.90 -22.35 -8.63
C MET A 161 3.74 -22.93 -10.05
N PRO A 162 4.41 -24.04 -10.38
CA PRO A 162 4.22 -24.70 -11.67
C PRO A 162 2.80 -25.23 -11.75
N LEU A 163 2.17 -25.07 -12.92
CA LEU A 163 0.88 -25.67 -13.22
C LEU A 163 1.09 -26.89 -14.13
N PRO A 164 0.24 -27.92 -14.03
CA PRO A 164 0.25 -29.01 -15.00
C PRO A 164 0.01 -28.46 -16.41
N ALA A 165 0.57 -29.15 -17.41
CA ALA A 165 0.42 -28.77 -18.80
C ALA A 165 -1.06 -28.59 -19.15
N ASN A 166 -1.43 -27.39 -19.57
CA ASN A 166 -2.79 -27.01 -19.93
C ASN A 166 -2.83 -26.49 -21.38
N SER A 167 -3.99 -26.61 -22.01
CA SER A 167 -4.23 -26.12 -23.37
C SER A 167 -4.18 -24.59 -23.48
N TYR A 168 -4.17 -23.87 -22.36
CA TYR A 168 -4.10 -22.41 -22.28
C TYR A 168 -2.66 -21.87 -22.34
N GLY A 169 -1.64 -22.73 -22.30
CA GLY A 169 -0.23 -22.33 -22.37
C GLY A 169 0.30 -21.64 -21.11
N LEU A 170 -0.41 -21.72 -19.99
CA LEU A 170 0.03 -21.13 -18.73
C LEU A 170 1.02 -22.07 -18.02
N ALA A 171 2.29 -21.65 -17.94
CA ALA A 171 3.37 -22.42 -17.31
C ALA A 171 3.28 -22.47 -15.77
N GLY A 172 2.61 -21.51 -15.14
CA GLY A 172 2.49 -21.44 -13.69
C GLY A 172 1.91 -20.12 -13.19
N LEU A 173 1.77 -19.99 -11.87
CA LEU A 173 1.34 -18.75 -11.22
C LEU A 173 2.54 -17.83 -10.96
N PRO A 174 2.44 -16.53 -11.32
CA PRO A 174 3.53 -15.58 -11.08
C PRO A 174 3.66 -15.26 -9.59
N VAL A 175 4.87 -14.89 -9.16
CA VAL A 175 5.20 -14.51 -7.77
C VAL A 175 4.24 -13.44 -7.25
N ALA A 176 3.99 -12.40 -8.05
CA ALA A 176 3.10 -11.30 -7.68
C ALA A 176 1.68 -11.76 -7.35
N LEU A 177 1.11 -12.69 -8.14
CA LEU A 177 -0.24 -13.19 -7.91
C LEU A 177 -0.32 -13.98 -6.61
N VAL A 178 0.63 -14.88 -6.37
CA VAL A 178 0.70 -15.65 -5.11
C VAL A 178 0.81 -14.70 -3.93
N PHE A 179 1.73 -13.73 -4.00
CA PHE A 179 1.88 -12.69 -2.97
C PHE A 179 0.56 -11.96 -2.70
N PHE A 180 -0.12 -11.45 -3.73
CA PHE A 180 -1.35 -10.67 -3.59
C PHE A 180 -2.47 -11.47 -2.96
N VAL A 181 -2.65 -12.75 -3.35
CA VAL A 181 -3.69 -13.61 -2.78
C VAL A 181 -3.52 -13.71 -1.26
N PHE A 182 -2.32 -14.06 -0.79
CA PHE A 182 -2.07 -14.22 0.65
C PHE A 182 -2.07 -12.89 1.41
N TYR A 183 -1.56 -11.82 0.80
CA TYR A 183 -1.65 -10.47 1.34
C TYR A 183 -3.11 -10.03 1.57
N LEU A 184 -3.96 -10.19 0.56
CA LEU A 184 -5.37 -9.83 0.63
C LEU A 184 -6.14 -10.72 1.62
N LEU A 185 -5.81 -12.01 1.71
CA LEU A 185 -6.42 -12.91 2.69
C LEU A 185 -6.19 -12.41 4.13
N VAL A 186 -4.98 -11.95 4.46
CA VAL A 186 -4.69 -11.39 5.79
C VAL A 186 -5.49 -10.11 6.05
N LEU A 187 -5.53 -9.19 5.08
CA LEU A 187 -6.30 -7.96 5.21
C LEU A 187 -7.80 -8.23 5.35
N PHE A 188 -8.33 -9.16 4.55
CA PHE A 188 -9.73 -9.56 4.59
C PHE A 188 -10.08 -10.21 5.92
N ALA A 189 -9.28 -11.17 6.40
CA ALA A 189 -9.47 -11.82 7.69
C ALA A 189 -9.47 -10.79 8.84
N ALA A 190 -8.54 -9.83 8.81
CA ALA A 190 -8.49 -8.76 9.80
C ALA A 190 -9.69 -7.81 9.72
N GLY A 191 -10.14 -7.46 8.51
CA GLY A 191 -11.33 -6.65 8.29
C GLY A 191 -12.61 -7.34 8.78
N TRP A 192 -12.75 -8.62 8.47
CA TRP A 192 -13.86 -9.45 8.92
C TRP A 192 -13.92 -9.57 10.44
N ARG A 193 -12.77 -9.82 11.10
CA ARG A 193 -12.66 -9.85 12.56
C ARG A 193 -13.10 -8.52 13.20
N ARG A 194 -12.69 -7.37 12.63
CA ARG A 194 -13.11 -6.05 13.16
C ARG A 194 -14.61 -5.82 13.07
N ARG A 195 -15.27 -6.27 11.99
CA ARG A 195 -16.73 -6.13 11.85
C ARG A 195 -17.49 -6.94 12.90
N ARG A 196 -17.05 -8.17 13.20
CA ARG A 196 -17.67 -9.01 14.23
C ARG A 196 -17.52 -8.48 15.66
N CYS A 197 -16.42 -7.80 15.97
CA CYS A 197 -16.20 -7.25 17.32
C CYS A 197 -16.88 -5.89 17.57
N ARG A 198 -17.46 -5.26 16.54
CA ARG A 198 -18.18 -3.97 16.65
C ARG A 198 -19.71 -4.13 16.57
N GLY A 199 -20.20 -5.36 16.41
CA GLY A 199 -21.63 -5.69 16.43
C GLY A 199 -22.03 -6.39 17.71
#